data_AF-A0A7Y2H9R5-F1
#
_entry.id   AF-A0A7Y2H9R5-F1
#
_cell.length_a   1.000
_cell.length_b   1.000
_cell.length_c   1.000
_cell.angle_alpha   90.00
_cell.angle_beta   90.00
_cell.angle_gamma   90.00
#
_symmetry.space_group_name_H-M   'P 1'
#
loop_
_entity.id
_entity.type
_entity.pdbx_description
1 polymer ?
#
loop_
_entity_poly.entity_id
_entity_poly.type
_entity_poly.pdbx_seq_one_letter_code
_entity_poly.pdbx_strand_id
1 'polypeptide(L)'
;EIDFHVAQFRKYVKPDYQFQLIGMYDDWTEWSEETSVTFENLPYGDYTFKVRARVGDILSTNTASYVFRIDRPWYLSRIMWAIYVLVTSITLFMVHRTYRRYYHGKQNQLIEQNQQELELIRLQNEKEIINLKNDQLREDFRNKSNELAASTMSIIKKNELLTRVKEQLLESDGSSSTRKIVNIIDRSLKHNDDWELFQEAFNNADREFLGKLKIAHPNLTPNDIRLSSYLRLNLSSKEIAKLLHISPRSVEIKRYRLRKKMDLSHDENLVNYILQL
;
A
#
# COMPACT_ATOMS: atom_id res chain seq x y z
N GLU A 1 74.48 6.89 -32.13
CA GLU A 1 75.65 7.39 -32.86
C GLU A 1 76.83 6.48 -32.56
N ILE A 2 77.60 6.11 -33.58
CA ILE A 2 78.83 5.34 -33.47
C ILE A 2 79.92 6.09 -34.22
N ASP A 3 81.00 6.43 -33.52
CA ASP A 3 82.16 7.11 -34.08
C ASP A 3 83.29 6.11 -34.38
N PHE A 4 83.99 6.32 -35.49
CA PHE A 4 85.08 5.46 -35.92
C PHE A 4 86.21 6.26 -36.59
N HIS A 5 87.45 5.84 -36.32
CA HIS A 5 88.66 6.51 -36.81
C HIS A 5 89.75 5.49 -37.13
N VAL A 6 90.56 5.79 -38.15
CA VAL A 6 91.81 5.07 -38.44
C VAL A 6 93.01 5.97 -38.12
N ALA A 7 94.06 5.40 -37.55
CA ALA A 7 95.30 6.13 -37.29
C ALA A 7 96.02 6.44 -38.62
N GLN A 8 95.98 7.71 -39.04
CA GLN A 8 96.54 8.18 -40.30
C GLN A 8 97.60 9.25 -40.05
N PHE A 9 98.87 8.95 -40.35
CA PHE A 9 100.01 9.84 -40.08
C PHE A 9 100.49 10.62 -41.32
N ARG A 10 99.89 10.38 -42.50
CA ARG A 10 100.20 11.13 -43.73
C ARG A 10 99.24 12.32 -43.88
N LYS A 11 99.79 13.54 -43.84
CA LYS A 11 99.04 14.81 -43.77
C LYS A 11 98.06 15.06 -44.94
N TYR A 12 98.29 14.47 -46.12
CA TYR A 12 97.56 14.79 -47.35
C TYR A 12 96.66 13.67 -47.88
N VAL A 13 96.55 12.54 -47.17
CA VAL A 13 95.68 11.42 -47.59
C VAL A 13 94.62 11.23 -46.53
N LYS A 14 93.37 11.58 -46.88
CA LYS A 14 92.21 11.34 -46.02
C LYS A 14 91.77 9.88 -46.12
N PRO A 15 91.38 9.26 -45.00
CA PRO A 15 90.80 7.92 -45.00
C PRO A 15 89.33 7.98 -45.43
N ASP A 16 88.93 7.06 -46.31
CA ASP A 16 87.52 6.77 -46.53
C ASP A 16 87.11 5.57 -45.69
N TYR A 17 85.84 5.55 -45.32
CA TYR A 17 85.24 4.49 -44.52
C TYR A 17 84.06 3.86 -45.23
N GLN A 18 83.86 2.58 -44.93
CA GLN A 18 82.71 1.81 -45.35
C GLN A 18 82.20 1.05 -44.13
N PHE A 19 80.89 1.02 -43.93
CA PHE A 19 80.29 0.31 -42.82
C PHE A 19 79.08 -0.50 -43.26
N GLN A 20 78.67 -1.43 -42.41
CA GLN A 20 77.45 -2.22 -42.57
C GLN A 20 76.88 -2.57 -41.20
N LEU A 21 75.57 -2.75 -41.11
CA LEU A 21 74.87 -3.11 -39.89
C LEU A 21 74.14 -4.43 -40.10
N ILE A 22 74.83 -5.52 -39.78
CA ILE A 22 74.27 -6.87 -39.90
C ILE A 22 73.06 -6.99 -38.98
N GLY A 23 71.93 -7.38 -39.55
CA GLY A 23 70.63 -7.45 -38.87
C GLY A 23 69.60 -6.40 -39.35
N MET A 24 70.00 -5.43 -40.17
CA MET A 24 69.08 -4.51 -40.87
C MET A 24 69.58 -4.13 -42.26
N TYR A 25 70.87 -3.78 -42.37
CA TYR A 25 71.55 -3.38 -43.60
C TYR A 25 72.80 -4.24 -43.77
N ASP A 26 72.63 -5.41 -44.38
CA ASP A 26 73.69 -6.43 -44.49
C ASP A 26 74.71 -6.12 -45.60
N ASP A 27 74.42 -5.16 -46.48
CA ASP A 27 75.34 -4.70 -47.51
C ASP A 27 76.23 -3.55 -47.01
N TRP A 28 77.45 -3.49 -47.55
CA TRP A 28 78.35 -2.37 -47.27
C TRP A 28 77.88 -1.09 -47.96
N THR A 29 77.96 0.04 -47.25
CA THR A 29 77.66 1.38 -47.78
C THR A 29 78.65 1.81 -48.87
N GLU A 30 78.42 2.94 -49.52
CA GLU A 30 79.46 3.54 -50.36
C GLU A 30 80.59 4.12 -49.50
N TRP A 31 81.77 4.30 -50.10
CA TRP A 31 82.91 4.90 -49.42
C TRP A 31 82.64 6.38 -49.12
N SER A 32 82.81 6.76 -47.86
CA SER A 32 82.58 8.14 -47.38
C SER A 32 83.71 8.62 -46.47
N GLU A 33 83.98 9.93 -46.45
CA GLU A 33 84.92 10.56 -45.51
C GLU A 33 84.31 10.75 -44.10
N GLU A 34 83.01 10.46 -43.92
CA GLU A 34 82.32 10.60 -42.63
C GLU A 34 82.87 9.64 -41.58
N THR A 35 83.05 10.14 -40.35
CA THR A 35 83.61 9.38 -39.22
C THR A 35 82.57 8.96 -38.19
N SER A 36 81.29 9.29 -38.41
CA SER A 36 80.20 8.92 -37.50
C SER A 36 78.97 8.47 -38.27
N VAL A 37 78.19 7.57 -37.67
CA VAL A 37 76.90 7.14 -38.20
C VAL A 37 75.86 7.05 -37.09
N THR A 38 74.64 7.48 -37.39
CA THR A 38 73.50 7.40 -36.47
C THR A 38 72.41 6.53 -37.06
N PHE A 39 72.02 5.50 -36.31
CA PHE A 39 70.90 4.63 -36.62
C PHE A 39 69.72 4.99 -35.70
N GLU A 40 68.59 5.36 -36.31
CA GLU A 40 67.36 5.68 -35.59
C GLU A 40 66.34 4.54 -35.70
N ASN A 41 65.50 4.39 -34.68
CA ASN A 41 64.36 3.45 -34.66
C ASN A 41 64.72 1.99 -35.02
N LEU A 42 65.87 1.52 -34.54
CA LEU A 42 66.26 0.12 -34.71
C LEU A 42 65.27 -0.80 -33.97
N PRO A 43 64.67 -1.80 -34.66
CA PRO A 43 63.82 -2.81 -34.03
C PRO A 43 64.55 -3.59 -32.92
N TYR A 44 63.79 -4.34 -32.11
CA TYR A 44 64.43 -5.27 -31.17
C TYR A 44 65.13 -6.40 -31.93
N GLY A 45 66.34 -6.74 -31.53
CA GLY A 45 67.18 -7.68 -32.26
C GLY A 45 68.63 -7.63 -31.83
N ASP A 46 69.42 -8.56 -32.37
CA ASP A 46 70.86 -8.60 -32.20
C ASP A 46 71.49 -7.98 -33.46
N TYR A 47 72.37 -7.01 -33.28
CA TYR A 47 73.01 -6.25 -34.36
C TYR A 47 74.53 -6.35 -34.28
N THR A 48 75.18 -6.44 -35.44
CA THR A 48 76.64 -6.36 -35.54
C THR A 48 77.03 -5.24 -36.49
N PHE A 49 77.55 -4.15 -35.93
CA PHE A 49 78.16 -3.07 -36.70
C PHE A 49 79.55 -3.49 -37.13
N LYS A 50 79.87 -3.33 -38.42
CA LYS A 50 81.22 -3.55 -38.97
C LYS A 50 81.66 -2.33 -39.74
N VAL A 51 82.92 -1.91 -39.56
CA VAL A 51 83.53 -0.80 -40.27
C VAL A 51 84.94 -1.16 -40.75
N ARG A 52 85.26 -0.74 -41.97
CA ARG A 52 86.59 -0.84 -42.57
C ARG A 52 86.98 0.49 -43.18
N ALA A 53 88.28 0.76 -43.22
CA ALA A 53 88.82 1.99 -43.78
C ALA A 53 89.66 1.69 -45.02
N ARG A 54 89.82 2.66 -45.91
CA ARG A 54 90.85 2.64 -46.94
C ARG A 54 91.60 3.97 -46.93
N VAL A 55 92.88 3.92 -47.23
CA VAL A 55 93.76 5.10 -47.29
C VAL A 55 94.39 5.11 -48.68
N GLY A 56 93.88 5.97 -49.56
CA GLY A 56 94.17 5.86 -50.99
C GLY A 56 93.68 4.51 -51.54
N ASP A 57 94.55 3.77 -52.23
CA ASP A 57 94.22 2.45 -52.80
C ASP A 57 94.46 1.27 -51.82
N ILE A 58 94.89 1.55 -50.59
CA ILE A 58 95.22 0.51 -49.60
C ILE A 58 94.03 0.32 -48.66
N LEU A 59 93.42 -0.87 -48.70
CA LEU A 59 92.38 -1.28 -47.76
C LEU A 59 92.97 -1.60 -46.38
N SER A 60 92.27 -1.26 -45.30
CA SER A 60 92.65 -1.65 -43.94
C SER A 60 92.68 -3.17 -43.80
N THR A 61 93.71 -3.67 -43.12
CA THR A 61 93.86 -5.10 -42.84
C THR A 61 92.87 -5.59 -41.79
N ASN A 62 92.45 -4.72 -40.89
CA ASN A 62 91.45 -5.00 -39.87
C ASN A 62 90.08 -4.41 -40.23
N THR A 63 89.03 -5.16 -39.90
CA THR A 63 87.65 -4.67 -39.84
C THR A 63 87.28 -4.58 -38.37
N ALA A 64 86.89 -3.39 -37.90
CA ALA A 64 86.39 -3.25 -36.52
C ALA A 64 84.93 -3.70 -36.46
N SER A 65 84.56 -4.39 -35.39
CA SER A 65 83.19 -4.89 -35.19
C SER A 65 82.69 -4.60 -33.78
N TYR A 66 81.44 -4.16 -33.68
CA TYR A 66 80.75 -3.91 -32.41
C TYR A 66 79.40 -4.63 -32.41
N VAL A 67 79.16 -5.45 -31.39
CA VAL A 67 77.93 -6.23 -31.23
C VAL A 67 77.08 -5.58 -30.14
N PHE A 68 75.82 -5.30 -30.45
CA PHE A 68 74.85 -4.77 -29.50
C PHE A 68 73.47 -5.39 -29.72
N ARG A 69 72.63 -5.35 -28.68
CA ARG A 69 71.29 -5.93 -28.69
C ARG A 69 70.27 -4.91 -28.22
N ILE A 70 69.15 -4.83 -28.92
CA ILE A 70 68.00 -4.04 -28.51
C ILE A 70 66.96 -5.00 -27.96
N ASP A 71 66.65 -4.87 -26.67
CA ASP A 71 65.70 -5.74 -26.00
C ASP A 71 64.26 -5.47 -26.44
N ARG A 72 63.43 -6.52 -26.35
CA ARG A 72 62.01 -6.43 -26.67
C ARG A 72 61.31 -5.44 -25.74
N PRO A 73 60.39 -4.61 -26.25
CA PRO A 73 59.62 -3.71 -25.42
C PRO A 73 58.90 -4.44 -24.28
N TRP A 74 59.01 -3.90 -23.07
CA TRP A 74 58.54 -4.55 -21.84
C TRP A 74 57.03 -4.84 -21.85
N TYR A 75 56.21 -4.01 -22.52
CA TYR A 75 54.75 -4.19 -22.62
C TYR A 75 54.33 -5.41 -23.46
N LEU A 76 55.23 -6.00 -24.26
CA LEU A 76 54.98 -7.23 -25.03
C LEU A 76 55.40 -8.50 -24.27
N SER A 77 55.93 -8.36 -23.04
CA SER A 77 56.31 -9.51 -22.22
C SER A 77 55.11 -10.39 -21.85
N ARG A 78 55.34 -11.69 -21.68
CA ARG A 78 54.29 -12.66 -21.25
C ARG A 78 53.67 -12.28 -19.90
N ILE A 79 54.48 -11.69 -19.02
CA ILE A 79 54.03 -11.19 -17.71
C ILE A 79 53.03 -10.05 -17.90
N MET A 80 53.27 -9.16 -18.88
CA MET A 80 52.36 -8.05 -19.18
C MET A 80 51.03 -8.52 -19.76
N TRP A 81 51.04 -9.54 -20.62
CA TRP A 81 49.82 -10.20 -21.06
C TRP A 81 49.00 -10.78 -19.89
N ALA A 82 49.66 -11.43 -18.92
CA ALA A 82 48.99 -11.92 -17.72
C ALA A 82 48.39 -10.78 -16.87
N ILE A 83 49.10 -9.66 -16.73
CA ILE A 83 48.61 -8.46 -16.03
C ILE A 83 47.38 -7.87 -16.76
N TYR A 84 47.40 -7.77 -18.09
CA TYR A 84 46.26 -7.26 -18.84
C TYR A 84 45.01 -8.13 -18.68
N VAL A 85 45.16 -9.46 -18.72
CA VAL A 85 44.06 -10.39 -18.46
C VAL A 85 43.52 -10.24 -17.04
N LEU A 86 44.41 -10.09 -16.06
CA LEU A 86 44.04 -9.91 -14.66
C LEU A 86 43.26 -8.60 -14.45
N VAL A 87 43.78 -7.48 -14.96
CA VAL A 87 43.11 -6.17 -14.87
C VAL A 87 41.75 -6.21 -15.56
N THR A 88 41.67 -6.78 -16.76
CA THR A 88 40.40 -6.92 -17.49
C THR A 88 39.39 -7.76 -16.70
N SER A 89 39.83 -8.86 -16.10
CA SER A 89 38.98 -9.72 -15.27
C SER A 89 38.49 -8.99 -14.01
N ILE A 90 39.35 -8.21 -13.36
CA ILE A 90 38.99 -7.39 -12.19
C ILE A 90 37.98 -6.32 -12.58
N THR A 91 38.18 -5.63 -13.70
CA THR A 91 37.25 -4.61 -14.20
C THR A 91 35.89 -5.20 -14.50
N LEU A 92 35.84 -6.34 -15.21
CA LEU A 92 34.58 -7.06 -15.47
C LEU A 92 33.89 -7.49 -14.18
N PHE A 93 34.65 -8.01 -13.20
CA PHE A 93 34.11 -8.41 -11.91
C PHE A 93 33.57 -7.21 -11.11
N MET A 94 34.29 -6.08 -11.08
CA MET A 94 33.85 -4.84 -10.44
C MET A 94 32.55 -4.33 -11.06
N VAL A 95 32.49 -4.29 -12.40
CA VAL A 95 31.30 -3.88 -13.16
C VAL A 95 30.12 -4.82 -12.88
N HIS A 96 30.33 -6.13 -12.92
CA HIS A 96 29.28 -7.09 -12.60
C HIS A 96 28.78 -6.91 -11.16
N ARG A 97 29.68 -6.71 -10.20
CA ARG A 97 29.36 -6.50 -8.78
C ARG A 97 28.57 -5.21 -8.56
N THR A 98 28.93 -4.11 -9.22
CA THR A 98 28.20 -2.83 -9.09
C THR A 98 26.83 -2.91 -9.73
N TYR A 99 26.72 -3.48 -10.95
CA TYR A 99 25.43 -3.73 -11.59
C TYR A 99 24.53 -4.60 -10.73
N ARG A 100 25.04 -5.71 -10.19
CA ARG A 100 24.27 -6.63 -9.35
C ARG A 100 23.76 -5.92 -8.09
N ARG A 101 24.59 -5.11 -7.43
CA ARG A 101 24.17 -4.33 -6.24
C ARG A 101 23.07 -3.32 -6.55
N TYR A 102 23.19 -2.60 -7.67
CA TYR A 102 22.19 -1.62 -8.11
C TYR A 102 20.82 -2.28 -8.37
N TYR A 103 20.82 -3.39 -9.11
CA TYR A 103 19.59 -4.10 -9.46
C TYR A 103 18.88 -4.73 -8.25
N HIS A 104 19.64 -5.33 -7.31
CA HIS A 104 19.04 -5.90 -6.10
C HIS A 104 18.33 -4.86 -5.22
N GLY A 105 18.91 -3.65 -5.10
CA GLY A 105 18.27 -2.56 -4.35
C GLY A 105 16.92 -2.15 -4.96
N LYS A 106 16.87 -2.02 -6.29
CA LYS A 106 15.64 -1.62 -6.99
C LYS A 106 14.53 -2.67 -6.92
N GLN A 107 14.90 -3.96 -7.00
CA GLN A 107 13.94 -5.06 -6.85
C GLN A 107 13.30 -5.08 -5.47
N ASN A 108 14.09 -4.87 -4.41
CA ASN A 108 13.56 -4.86 -3.04
C ASN A 108 12.56 -3.72 -2.82
N GLN A 109 12.83 -2.52 -3.35
CA GLN A 109 11.89 -1.40 -3.28
C GLN A 109 10.56 -1.70 -4.00
N LEU A 110 10.62 -2.33 -5.18
CA LEU A 110 9.43 -2.72 -5.91
C LEU A 110 8.61 -3.78 -5.16
N ILE A 111 9.28 -4.73 -4.49
CA ILE A 111 8.62 -5.74 -3.67
C ILE A 111 7.94 -5.08 -2.46
N GLU A 112 8.62 -4.15 -1.79
CA GLU A 112 8.07 -3.41 -0.65
C GLU A 112 6.86 -2.56 -1.04
N GLN A 113 6.92 -1.86 -2.18
CA GLN A 113 5.78 -1.11 -2.73
C GLN A 113 4.58 -2.00 -3.03
N ASN A 114 4.80 -3.14 -3.69
CA ASN A 114 3.74 -4.11 -3.95
C ASN A 114 3.13 -4.68 -2.64
N GLN A 115 3.94 -4.90 -1.61
CA GLN A 115 3.46 -5.37 -0.31
C GLN A 115 2.58 -4.32 0.37
N GLN A 116 2.99 -3.06 0.37
CA GLN A 116 2.20 -1.94 0.92
C GLN A 116 0.87 -1.77 0.17
N GLU A 117 0.89 -1.86 -1.16
CA GLU A 117 -0.31 -1.78 -1.98
C GLU A 117 -1.27 -2.95 -1.68
N LEU A 118 -0.76 -4.17 -1.59
CA LEU A 118 -1.55 -5.35 -1.21
C LEU A 118 -2.14 -5.22 0.20
N GLU A 119 -1.40 -4.64 1.15
CA GLU A 119 -1.90 -4.40 2.49
C GLU A 119 -3.04 -3.37 2.49
N LEU A 120 -2.89 -2.26 1.75
CA LEU A 120 -3.95 -1.26 1.60
C LEU A 120 -5.21 -1.87 0.97
N ILE A 121 -5.07 -2.67 -0.08
CA ILE A 121 -6.20 -3.37 -0.72
C ILE A 121 -6.87 -4.33 0.28
N ARG A 122 -6.09 -5.06 1.10
CA ARG A 122 -6.65 -5.94 2.14
C ARG A 122 -7.44 -5.17 3.20
N LEU A 123 -6.91 -4.05 3.68
CA LEU A 123 -7.59 -3.20 4.67
C LEU A 123 -8.88 -2.60 4.10
N GLN A 124 -8.88 -2.19 2.82
CA GLN A 124 -10.08 -1.72 2.14
C GLN A 124 -11.15 -2.81 2.04
N ASN A 125 -10.76 -4.00 1.59
CA ASN A 125 -11.66 -5.15 1.50
C ASN A 125 -12.21 -5.57 2.87
N GLU A 126 -11.39 -5.57 3.91
CA GLU A 126 -11.82 -5.87 5.28
C GLU A 126 -12.84 -4.85 5.79
N LYS A 127 -12.58 -3.56 5.55
CA LYS A 127 -13.52 -2.49 5.88
C LYS A 127 -14.84 -2.64 5.14
N GLU A 128 -14.78 -3.00 3.85
CA GLU A 128 -15.98 -3.26 3.05
C GLU A 128 -16.79 -4.44 3.59
N ILE A 129 -16.12 -5.55 3.93
CA ILE A 129 -16.76 -6.72 4.57
C ILE A 129 -17.41 -6.33 5.90
N ILE A 130 -16.73 -5.54 6.74
CA ILE A 130 -17.28 -5.06 8.02
C ILE A 130 -18.52 -4.19 7.78
N ASN A 131 -18.49 -3.29 6.79
CA ASN A 131 -19.64 -2.45 6.47
C ASN A 131 -20.83 -3.28 6.00
N LEU A 132 -20.60 -4.22 5.07
CA LEU A 132 -21.64 -5.14 4.60
C LEU A 132 -22.23 -5.97 5.74
N LYS A 133 -21.39 -6.43 6.67
CA LYS A 133 -21.84 -7.20 7.83
C LYS A 133 -22.64 -6.34 8.82
N ASN A 134 -22.24 -5.08 9.02
CA ASN A 134 -23.00 -4.14 9.83
C ASN A 134 -24.36 -3.84 9.20
N ASP A 135 -24.44 -3.68 7.88
CA ASP A 135 -25.70 -3.45 7.17
C ASP A 135 -26.63 -4.67 7.29
N GLN A 136 -26.10 -5.89 7.11
CA GLN A 136 -26.85 -7.12 7.34
C GLN A 136 -27.36 -7.22 8.77
N LEU A 137 -26.52 -6.95 9.78
CA LEU A 137 -26.93 -6.97 11.18
C LEU A 137 -28.02 -5.94 11.49
N ARG A 138 -27.94 -4.74 10.90
CA ARG A 138 -28.97 -3.70 11.03
C ARG A 138 -30.29 -4.14 10.41
N GLU A 139 -30.24 -4.79 9.25
CA GLU A 139 -31.41 -5.32 8.58
C GLU A 139 -32.05 -6.46 9.38
N ASP A 140 -31.26 -7.41 9.86
CA ASP A 140 -31.74 -8.50 10.71
C ASP A 140 -32.37 -7.97 11.99
N PHE A 141 -31.75 -6.99 12.63
CA PHE A 141 -32.29 -6.32 13.80
C PHE A 141 -33.62 -5.64 13.51
N ARG A 142 -33.72 -4.92 12.39
CA ARG A 142 -34.96 -4.29 11.93
C ARG A 142 -36.05 -5.32 11.67
N ASN A 143 -35.72 -6.44 11.03
CA ASN A 143 -36.66 -7.52 10.76
C ASN A 143 -37.16 -8.16 12.06
N LYS A 144 -36.27 -8.42 13.01
CA LYS A 144 -36.63 -8.97 14.33
C LYS A 144 -37.49 -8.00 15.14
N SER A 145 -37.18 -6.71 15.08
CA SER A 145 -37.97 -5.64 15.69
C SER A 145 -39.39 -5.58 15.10
N ASN A 146 -39.51 -5.64 13.78
CA ASN A 146 -40.80 -5.69 13.09
C ASN A 146 -41.62 -6.93 13.46
N GLU A 147 -40.98 -8.10 13.53
CA GLU A 147 -41.61 -9.37 13.95
C GLU A 147 -42.15 -9.27 15.38
N LEU A 148 -41.35 -8.69 16.29
CA LEU A 148 -41.75 -8.46 17.67
C LEU A 148 -42.95 -7.50 17.76
N ALA A 149 -42.90 -6.37 17.04
CA ALA A 149 -44.00 -5.41 17.00
C ALA A 149 -45.29 -6.03 16.45
N ALA A 150 -45.21 -6.84 15.40
CA ALA A 150 -46.36 -7.57 14.85
C ALA A 150 -46.94 -8.57 15.86
N SER A 151 -46.08 -9.29 16.59
CA SER A 151 -46.48 -10.19 17.67
C SER A 151 -47.20 -9.45 18.79
N THR A 152 -46.63 -8.34 19.27
CA THR A 152 -47.26 -7.48 20.28
C THR A 152 -48.62 -6.95 19.81
N MET A 153 -48.73 -6.50 18.55
CA MET A 153 -50.00 -6.07 17.97
C MET A 153 -51.05 -7.18 17.90
N SER A 154 -50.64 -8.42 17.63
CA SER A 154 -51.53 -9.58 17.67
C SER A 154 -52.07 -9.85 19.08
N ILE A 155 -51.20 -9.76 20.10
CA ILE A 155 -51.58 -9.88 21.51
C ILE A 155 -52.58 -8.78 21.89
N ILE A 156 -52.29 -7.53 21.52
CA ILE A 156 -53.20 -6.39 21.74
C ILE A 156 -54.57 -6.64 21.11
N LYS A 157 -54.62 -7.10 19.85
CA LYS A 157 -55.88 -7.38 19.14
C LYS A 157 -56.67 -8.52 19.79
N LYS A 158 -55.97 -9.53 20.31
CA LYS A 158 -56.57 -10.60 21.11
C LYS A 158 -57.16 -10.08 22.42
N ASN A 159 -56.46 -9.20 23.13
CA ASN A 159 -56.97 -8.54 24.33
C ASN A 159 -58.19 -7.65 24.03
N GLU A 160 -58.21 -6.97 22.87
CA GLU A 160 -59.37 -6.19 22.42
C GLU A 160 -60.61 -7.07 22.15
N LEU A 161 -60.42 -8.23 21.51
CA LEU A 161 -61.51 -9.19 21.29
C LEU A 161 -62.06 -9.72 22.61
N LEU A 162 -61.19 -10.10 23.55
CA LEU A 162 -61.59 -10.55 24.89
C LEU A 162 -62.37 -9.46 25.63
N THR A 163 -61.96 -8.20 25.50
CA THR A 163 -62.66 -7.05 26.09
C THR A 163 -64.07 -6.88 25.49
N ARG A 164 -64.21 -6.97 24.16
CA ARG A 164 -65.52 -6.91 23.49
C ARG A 164 -66.44 -8.07 23.88
N VAL A 165 -65.90 -9.28 23.96
CA VAL A 165 -66.64 -10.46 24.42
C VAL A 165 -67.11 -10.26 25.86
N LYS A 166 -66.26 -9.70 26.73
CA LYS A 166 -66.63 -9.34 28.11
C LYS A 166 -67.78 -8.33 28.15
N GLU A 167 -67.71 -7.25 27.37
CA GLU A 167 -68.76 -6.22 27.32
C GLU A 167 -70.11 -6.82 26.88
N GLN A 168 -70.14 -7.62 25.81
CA GLN A 168 -71.35 -8.28 25.34
C GLN A 168 -71.93 -9.27 26.37
N LEU A 169 -71.07 -10.00 27.09
CA LEU A 169 -71.49 -10.90 28.16
C LEU A 169 -72.08 -10.14 29.36
N LEU A 170 -71.61 -8.92 29.65
CA LEU A 170 -72.18 -8.08 30.70
C LEU A 170 -73.55 -7.50 30.31
N GLU A 171 -73.80 -7.27 29.02
CA GLU A 171 -75.10 -6.85 28.48
C GLU A 171 -76.11 -8.00 28.37
N SER A 172 -75.65 -9.24 28.14
CA SER A 172 -76.51 -10.42 28.01
C SER A 172 -76.79 -11.11 29.37
N ASP A 173 -77.72 -10.54 30.13
CA ASP A 173 -78.34 -11.05 31.36
C ASP A 173 -77.41 -11.56 32.51
N GLY A 174 -77.66 -11.03 33.70
CA GLY A 174 -76.81 -11.09 34.89
C GLY A 174 -76.78 -12.44 35.62
N SER A 175 -76.75 -13.56 34.90
CA SER A 175 -76.66 -14.89 35.48
C SER A 175 -75.34 -15.09 36.24
N SER A 176 -75.37 -15.94 37.28
CA SER A 176 -74.17 -16.34 38.04
C SER A 176 -73.08 -16.95 37.16
N SER A 177 -73.46 -17.61 36.06
CA SER A 177 -72.53 -18.22 35.10
C SER A 177 -71.79 -17.16 34.26
N THR A 178 -72.49 -16.09 33.86
CA THR A 178 -71.91 -14.98 33.09
C THR A 178 -70.84 -14.24 33.89
N ARG A 179 -71.08 -14.00 35.19
CA ARG A 179 -70.06 -13.39 36.08
C ARG A 179 -68.83 -14.27 36.29
N LYS A 180 -68.97 -15.61 36.30
CA LYS A 180 -67.82 -16.53 36.38
C LYS A 180 -66.93 -16.43 35.14
N ILE A 181 -67.52 -16.35 33.94
CA ILE A 181 -66.80 -16.21 32.67
C ILE A 181 -66.09 -14.85 32.62
N VAL A 182 -66.78 -13.77 33.00
CA VAL A 182 -66.17 -12.43 33.10
C VAL A 182 -64.97 -12.42 34.06
N ASN A 183 -65.06 -13.09 35.22
CA ASN A 183 -63.94 -13.22 36.16
C ASN A 183 -62.76 -14.05 35.64
N ILE A 184 -62.99 -14.98 34.70
CA ILE A 184 -61.92 -15.73 34.02
C ILE A 184 -61.23 -14.83 32.99
N ILE A 185 -62.00 -14.07 32.22
CA ILE A 185 -61.47 -13.07 31.27
C ILE A 185 -60.70 -11.98 32.02
N ASP A 186 -61.20 -11.49 33.15
CA ASP A 186 -60.48 -10.49 33.96
C ASP A 186 -59.18 -11.05 34.54
N ARG A 187 -59.13 -12.35 34.88
CA ARG A 187 -57.88 -13.00 35.28
C ARG A 187 -56.89 -13.14 34.13
N SER A 188 -57.34 -13.41 32.91
CA SER A 188 -56.44 -13.51 31.75
C SER A 188 -55.96 -12.14 31.25
N LEU A 189 -56.77 -11.09 31.40
CA LEU A 189 -56.39 -9.70 31.11
C LEU A 189 -55.51 -9.09 32.19
N LYS A 190 -55.70 -9.43 33.48
CA LYS A 190 -54.85 -8.94 34.59
C LYS A 190 -53.43 -9.50 34.59
N HIS A 191 -53.16 -10.57 33.83
CA HIS A 191 -51.90 -11.30 33.96
C HIS A 191 -50.77 -10.82 33.05
N ASN A 192 -50.98 -9.77 32.23
CA ASN A 192 -49.88 -9.12 31.53
C ASN A 192 -49.78 -7.67 31.97
N ASP A 193 -48.65 -7.31 32.57
CA ASP A 193 -48.13 -5.95 32.49
C ASP A 193 -47.77 -5.67 31.02
N ASP A 194 -48.80 -5.47 30.20
CA ASP A 194 -48.70 -5.16 28.77
C ASP A 194 -47.78 -3.94 28.54
N TRP A 195 -47.63 -3.08 29.55
CA TRP A 195 -46.67 -1.98 29.54
C TRP A 195 -45.22 -2.41 29.75
N GLU A 196 -44.91 -3.31 30.69
CA GLU A 196 -43.52 -3.74 30.92
C GLU A 196 -43.00 -4.56 29.74
N LEU A 197 -43.82 -5.50 29.24
CA LEU A 197 -43.53 -6.26 28.02
C LEU A 197 -43.36 -5.34 26.81
N PHE A 198 -44.24 -4.34 26.65
CA PHE A 198 -44.10 -3.34 25.60
C PHE A 198 -42.83 -2.49 25.78
N GLN A 199 -42.52 -2.05 27.00
CA GLN A 199 -41.38 -1.18 27.28
C GLN A 199 -40.07 -1.92 27.04
N GLU A 200 -39.98 -3.21 27.40
CA GLU A 200 -38.82 -4.05 27.11
C GLU A 200 -38.68 -4.31 25.61
N ALA A 201 -39.79 -4.63 24.92
CA ALA A 201 -39.81 -4.80 23.47
C ALA A 201 -39.42 -3.51 22.73
N PHE A 202 -39.93 -2.36 23.17
CA PHE A 202 -39.66 -1.05 22.57
C PHE A 202 -38.24 -0.56 22.87
N ASN A 203 -37.74 -0.75 24.09
CA ASN A 203 -36.35 -0.44 24.46
C ASN A 203 -35.34 -1.24 23.64
N ASN A 204 -35.70 -2.46 23.24
CA ASN A 204 -34.89 -3.25 22.33
C ASN A 204 -35.07 -2.79 20.89
N ALA A 205 -36.28 -2.47 20.44
CA ALA A 205 -36.56 -2.05 19.06
C ALA A 205 -35.97 -0.68 18.68
N ASP A 206 -36.03 0.31 19.58
CA ASP A 206 -35.66 1.71 19.29
C ASP A 206 -35.04 2.39 20.51
N ARG A 207 -33.91 1.86 20.98
CA ARG A 207 -33.15 2.41 22.11
C ARG A 207 -32.64 3.83 21.84
N GLU A 208 -32.29 4.10 20.59
CA GLU A 208 -31.72 5.39 20.16
C GLU A 208 -32.74 6.53 20.28
N PHE A 209 -34.00 6.29 19.88
CA PHE A 209 -35.09 7.24 20.05
C PHE A 209 -35.24 7.67 21.51
N LEU A 210 -35.27 6.73 22.46
CA LEU A 210 -35.43 7.09 23.88
C LEU A 210 -34.26 7.90 24.43
N GLY A 211 -33.04 7.60 23.95
CA GLY A 211 -31.86 8.38 24.26
C GLY A 211 -32.01 9.83 23.76
N LYS A 212 -32.31 10.00 22.47
CA LYS A 212 -32.50 11.32 21.86
C LYS A 212 -33.67 12.09 22.46
N LEU A 213 -34.78 11.41 22.76
CA LEU A 213 -35.97 11.99 23.39
C LEU A 213 -35.65 12.55 24.78
N LYS A 214 -34.89 11.81 25.60
CA LYS A 214 -34.48 12.27 26.94
C LYS A 214 -33.47 13.40 26.89
N ILE A 215 -32.58 13.41 25.90
CA ILE A 215 -31.59 14.48 25.70
C ILE A 215 -32.30 15.77 25.22
N ALA A 216 -33.18 15.66 24.24
CA ALA A 216 -33.91 16.80 23.67
C ALA A 216 -34.96 17.34 24.65
N HIS A 217 -35.62 16.46 25.41
CA HIS A 217 -36.74 16.82 26.31
C HIS A 217 -36.58 16.18 27.70
N PRO A 218 -35.66 16.69 28.53
CA PRO A 218 -35.37 16.10 29.84
C PRO A 218 -36.52 16.23 30.85
N ASN A 219 -37.48 17.14 30.63
CA ASN A 219 -38.61 17.40 31.54
C ASN A 219 -39.82 16.46 31.31
N LEU A 220 -39.70 15.46 30.43
CA LEU A 220 -40.79 14.52 30.17
C LEU A 220 -40.95 13.51 31.30
N THR A 221 -42.19 13.30 31.73
CA THR A 221 -42.52 12.29 32.74
C THR A 221 -42.53 10.89 32.13
N PRO A 222 -42.46 9.81 32.93
CA PRO A 222 -42.56 8.44 32.42
C PRO A 222 -43.82 8.19 31.57
N ASN A 223 -44.94 8.84 31.91
CA ASN A 223 -46.17 8.75 31.14
C ASN A 223 -46.10 9.50 29.79
N ASP A 224 -45.31 10.58 29.72
CA ASP A 224 -45.07 11.31 28.47
C ASP A 224 -44.16 10.49 27.55
N ILE A 225 -43.13 9.84 28.12
CA ILE A 225 -42.26 8.91 27.40
C ILE A 225 -43.09 7.75 26.84
N ARG A 226 -43.98 7.17 27.66
CA ARG A 226 -44.92 6.14 27.24
C ARG A 226 -45.78 6.55 26.06
N LEU A 227 -46.39 7.73 26.12
CA LEU A 227 -47.18 8.26 25.02
C LEU A 227 -46.33 8.48 23.76
N SER A 228 -45.10 8.99 23.92
CA SER A 228 -44.16 9.23 22.82
C SER A 228 -43.75 7.93 22.13
N SER A 229 -43.54 6.84 22.88
CA SER A 229 -43.28 5.50 22.32
C SER A 229 -44.43 5.00 21.46
N TYR A 230 -45.68 5.19 21.89
CA TYR A 230 -46.83 4.82 21.06
C TYR A 230 -46.96 5.68 19.79
N LEU A 231 -46.62 6.97 19.87
CA LEU A 231 -46.60 7.87 18.72
C LEU A 231 -45.47 7.55 17.73
N ARG A 232 -44.32 7.09 18.24
CA ARG A 232 -43.18 6.61 17.44
C ARG A 232 -43.51 5.37 16.62
N LEU A 233 -44.41 4.53 17.13
CA LEU A 233 -44.99 3.40 16.39
C LEU A 233 -46.12 3.82 15.44
N ASN A 234 -46.32 5.13 15.24
CA ASN A 234 -47.33 5.70 14.36
C ASN A 234 -48.78 5.28 14.69
N LEU A 235 -49.08 5.02 15.97
CA LEU A 235 -50.42 4.66 16.42
C LEU A 235 -51.35 5.88 16.46
N SER A 236 -52.60 5.68 16.04
CA SER A 236 -53.64 6.71 16.11
C SER A 236 -54.13 6.93 17.54
N SER A 237 -54.71 8.11 17.82
CA SER A 237 -55.27 8.40 19.14
C SER A 237 -56.38 7.42 19.56
N LYS A 238 -57.07 6.80 18.60
CA LYS A 238 -58.07 5.76 18.87
C LYS A 238 -57.42 4.45 19.30
N GLU A 239 -56.29 4.06 18.71
CA GLU A 239 -55.55 2.84 19.08
C GLU A 239 -54.86 3.00 20.43
N ILE A 240 -54.22 4.15 20.67
CA ILE A 240 -53.60 4.49 21.96
C ILE A 240 -54.64 4.49 23.08
N ALA A 241 -55.86 4.98 22.80
CA ALA A 241 -56.95 5.00 23.78
C ALA A 241 -57.34 3.58 24.24
N LYS A 242 -57.39 2.63 23.29
CA LYS A 242 -57.65 1.22 23.59
C LYS A 242 -56.54 0.61 24.45
N LEU A 243 -55.28 0.89 24.12
CA LEU A 243 -54.10 0.39 24.86
C LEU A 243 -54.01 0.90 26.28
N LEU A 244 -54.45 2.15 26.50
CA LEU A 244 -54.42 2.80 27.80
C LEU A 244 -55.72 2.61 28.59
N HIS A 245 -56.72 1.92 28.02
CA HIS A 245 -58.07 1.79 28.58
C HIS A 245 -58.69 3.15 28.98
N ILE A 246 -58.53 4.16 28.13
CA ILE A 246 -59.08 5.51 28.33
C ILE A 246 -59.84 5.98 27.09
N SER A 247 -60.54 7.11 27.18
CA SER A 247 -61.24 7.68 26.02
C SER A 247 -60.27 8.28 24.99
N PRO A 248 -60.59 8.25 23.68
CA PRO A 248 -59.82 8.95 22.65
C PRO A 248 -59.63 10.44 22.94
N ARG A 249 -60.64 11.08 23.53
CA ARG A 249 -60.61 12.48 23.98
C ARG A 249 -59.48 12.71 25.00
N SER A 250 -59.29 11.78 25.94
CA SER A 250 -58.21 11.85 26.93
C SER A 250 -56.82 11.72 26.30
N VAL A 251 -56.69 10.93 25.22
CA VAL A 251 -55.42 10.83 24.47
C VAL A 251 -55.11 12.13 23.74
N GLU A 252 -56.08 12.76 23.09
CA GLU A 252 -55.90 14.06 22.41
C GLU A 252 -55.42 15.14 23.38
N ILE A 253 -56.00 15.20 24.58
CA ILE A 253 -55.57 16.14 25.63
C ILE A 253 -54.12 15.86 26.05
N LYS A 254 -53.74 14.58 26.20
CA LYS A 254 -52.36 14.21 26.53
C LYS A 254 -51.39 14.57 25.40
N ARG A 255 -51.75 14.37 24.13
CA ARG A 255 -50.95 14.77 22.95
C ARG A 255 -50.74 16.28 22.90
N TYR A 256 -51.78 17.07 23.14
CA TYR A 256 -51.67 18.53 23.23
C TYR A 256 -50.71 18.96 24.34
N ARG A 257 -50.81 18.34 25.53
CA ARG A 257 -49.88 18.61 26.65
C ARG A 257 -48.45 18.21 26.31
N LEU A 258 -48.27 17.06 25.65
CA LEU A 258 -46.96 16.59 25.19
C LEU A 258 -46.34 17.58 24.21
N ARG A 259 -47.13 18.07 23.23
CA ARG A 259 -46.70 19.09 22.28
C ARG A 259 -46.20 20.36 22.98
N LYS A 260 -46.94 20.84 23.98
CA LYS A 260 -46.53 22.01 24.78
C LYS A 260 -45.26 21.76 25.60
N LYS A 261 -45.08 20.55 26.15
CA LYS A 261 -43.86 20.19 26.90
C LYS A 261 -42.63 20.07 26.00
N MET A 262 -42.83 19.75 24.73
CA MET A 262 -41.78 19.66 23.70
C MET A 262 -41.52 21.00 22.98
N ASP A 263 -42.21 22.07 23.39
CA ASP A 263 -42.10 23.41 22.81
C ASP A 263 -42.29 23.48 21.28
N LEU A 264 -43.17 22.62 20.74
CA LEU A 264 -43.42 22.58 19.30
C LEU A 264 -44.37 23.70 18.87
N SER A 265 -44.06 24.32 17.73
CA SER A 265 -44.83 25.41 17.13
C SER A 265 -46.23 24.94 16.66
N HIS A 266 -47.10 25.89 16.32
CA HIS A 266 -48.48 25.55 15.93
C HIS A 266 -48.53 24.69 14.66
N ASP A 267 -47.57 24.91 13.74
CA ASP A 267 -47.50 24.30 12.42
C ASP A 267 -46.73 22.97 12.42
N GLU A 268 -45.99 22.67 13.50
CA GLU A 268 -45.26 21.41 13.64
C GLU A 268 -46.18 20.27 14.10
N ASN A 269 -46.22 19.22 13.28
CA ASN A 269 -46.95 18.00 13.61
C ASN A 269 -46.16 17.16 14.62
N LEU A 270 -46.73 16.95 15.81
CA LEU A 270 -46.15 16.16 16.90
C LEU A 270 -45.71 14.76 16.46
N VAL A 271 -46.46 14.08 15.59
CA VAL A 271 -46.11 12.74 15.11
C VAL A 271 -44.87 12.79 14.22
N ASN A 272 -44.85 13.72 13.26
CA ASN A 272 -43.72 13.86 12.34
C ASN A 272 -42.43 14.19 13.10
N TYR A 273 -42.51 15.08 14.10
CA TYR A 273 -41.39 15.39 14.97
C TYR A 273 -40.86 14.14 15.71
N ILE A 274 -41.78 13.36 16.31
CA ILE A 274 -41.43 12.13 17.02
C ILE A 274 -40.86 11.06 16.07
N LEU A 275 -41.29 11.00 14.81
CA LEU A 275 -40.77 10.09 13.78
C LEU A 275 -39.41 10.52 13.22
N GLN A 276 -39.00 11.78 13.40
CA GLN A 276 -37.71 12.31 12.94
C GLN A 276 -36.60 12.24 13.99
N LEU A 277 -36.94 12.15 15.28
CA LEU A 277 -36.00 11.89 16.38
C LEU A 277 -35.30 10.53 16.21
#